data_AF-A0A0H2SVC9-F1
#
_entry.id   AF-A0A0H2SVC9-F1
#
_cell.length_a   1.000
_cell.length_b   1.000
_cell.length_c   1.000
_cell.angle_alpha   90.00
_cell.angle_beta   90.00
_cell.angle_gamma   90.00
#
_symmetry.space_group_name_H-M   'P 1'
#
loop_
_entity.id
_entity.type
_entity.pdbx_description
1 polymer ?
#
loop_
_entity_poly.entity_id
_entity_poly.type
_entity_poly.pdbx_seq_one_letter_code
_entity_poly.pdbx_strand_id
1 'polypeptide(L)' 'MIVEFADTLRTDMVESMPLVERIDGRKVKLIHNDYNVVFEGLLAMTYITLEAKYI' A
#
# COMPACT_ATOMS: atom_id res chain seq x y z
N MET A 1 5.69 -8.97 0.13
CA MET A 1 4.80 -8.58 1.25
C MET A 1 3.39 -8.41 0.72
N ILE A 2 2.38 -8.84 1.47
CA ILE A 2 0.96 -8.60 1.17
C ILE A 2 0.39 -7.76 2.32
N VAL A 3 -0.31 -6.68 1.99
CA VAL A 3 -0.94 -5.78 2.95
C VAL A 3 -2.44 -5.74 2.68
N GLU A 4 -3.26 -5.93 3.72
CA GLU A 4 -4.71 -5.79 3.66
C GLU A 4 -5.13 -4.48 4.33
N PHE A 5 -5.88 -3.66 3.60
CA PHE A 5 -6.41 -2.38 4.09
C PHE A 5 -7.84 -2.52 4.63
N ALA A 6 -8.24 -1.56 5.44
CA ALA A 6 -9.57 -1.54 6.05
C ALA A 6 -10.70 -1.44 5.01
N ASP A 7 -10.54 -0.59 4.00
CA ASP A 7 -11.50 -0.33 2.94
C ASP A 7 -10.84 -0.23 1.56
N THR A 8 -11.68 -0.17 0.53
CA THR A 8 -11.24 -0.06 -0.86
C THR A 8 -10.63 1.31 -1.14
N LEU A 9 -11.11 2.39 -0.51
CA LEU A 9 -10.57 3.74 -0.68
C LEU A 9 -9.06 3.80 -0.39
N ARG A 10 -8.61 3.23 0.73
CA ARG A 10 -7.18 3.18 1.07
C ARG A 10 -6.37 2.36 0.07
N THR A 11 -6.98 1.31 -0.49
CA THR A 11 -6.36 0.48 -1.51
C THR A 11 -6.20 1.27 -2.81
N ASP A 12 -7.23 2.03 -3.21
CA ASP A 12 -7.24 2.87 -4.40
C ASP A 12 -6.16 3.97 -4.31
N MET A 13 -5.96 4.56 -3.13
CA MET A 13 -4.89 5.55 -2.92
C MET A 13 -3.50 4.93 -3.05
N VAL A 14 -3.30 3.75 -2.47
CA VAL A 14 -2.00 3.05 -2.47
C VAL A 14 -1.68 2.43 -3.82
N GLU A 15 -2.67 2.15 -4.66
CA GLU A 15 -2.50 1.66 -6.04
C GLU A 15 -1.71 2.64 -6.92
N SER A 16 -1.64 3.92 -6.54
CA SER A 16 -0.81 4.92 -7.23
C SER A 16 0.70 4.77 -6.96
N MET A 17 1.10 3.98 -5.96
CA MET A 17 2.52 3.78 -5.64
C MET A 17 3.21 2.85 -6.65
N PRO A 18 4.44 3.17 -7.08
CA PRO A 18 5.21 2.28 -7.94
C PRO A 18 5.55 0.97 -7.21
N LEU A 19 5.66 -0.12 -7.99
CA LEU A 19 5.98 -1.48 -7.52
C LEU A 19 4.90 -2.13 -6.63
N VAL A 20 3.74 -1.48 -6.50
CA VAL A 20 2.58 -2.02 -5.79
C VAL A 20 1.60 -2.58 -6.81
N GLU A 21 1.15 -3.81 -6.58
CA GLU A 21 0.16 -4.48 -7.41
C GLU A 21 -1.07 -4.80 -6.56
N ARG A 22 -2.25 -4.35 -7.00
CA ARG A 22 -3.51 -4.74 -6.37
C ARG A 22 -3.86 -6.16 -6.80
N ILE A 23 -4.01 -7.04 -5.83
CA ILE A 23 -4.30 -8.47 -6.05
C ILE A 23 -5.74 -8.84 -5.70
N ASP A 24 -6.40 -8.05 -4.84
CA ASP A 24 -7.80 -8.23 -4.45
C ASP A 24 -8.36 -6.89 -3.97
N GLY A 25 -9.68 -6.76 -3.84
CA GLY A 25 -10.36 -5.48 -3.57
C GLY A 25 -9.72 -4.64 -2.48
N ARG A 26 -9.27 -5.25 -1.37
CA ARG A 26 -8.60 -4.56 -0.25
C ARG A 26 -7.14 -4.97 -0.03
N LYS A 27 -6.53 -5.67 -0.97
CA LYS A 27 -5.18 -6.25 -0.79
C LYS A 27 -4.22 -5.77 -1.86
N VAL A 28 -3.04 -5.39 -1.41
CA VAL A 28 -1.92 -5.02 -2.27
C VAL A 28 -0.71 -5.92 -2.02
N LYS A 29 0.08 -6.10 -3.06
CA LYS A 29 1.32 -6.87 -3.06
C LYS A 29 2.48 -5.95 -3.41
N LEU A 30 3.54 -6.02 -2.62
CA LEU A 30 4.83 -5.40 -2.90
C LEU A 30 5.87 -6.51 -2.97
N ILE A 31 6.56 -6.63 -4.10
CA ILE A 31 7.62 -7.63 -4.32
C ILE A 31 8.93 -6.89 -4.55
N HIS A 32 9.86 -7.03 -3.61
CA HIS A 32 11.22 -6.54 -3.75
C HIS A 32 12.18 -7.44 -2.97
N ASN A 33 13.42 -7.57 -3.43
CA ASN A 33 14.42 -8.46 -2.82
C ASN A 33 15.16 -7.81 -1.65
N ASP A 34 15.18 -6.48 -1.60
CA ASP A 34 15.76 -5.70 -0.50
C ASP A 34 14.69 -5.41 0.57
N TYR A 35 14.99 -5.79 1.82
CA TYR A 35 14.15 -5.55 2.98
C TYR A 35 13.91 -4.06 3.24
N ASN A 36 14.92 -3.21 3.04
CA ASN A 36 14.80 -1.78 3.29
C ASN A 36 13.73 -1.16 2.39
N VAL A 37 13.71 -1.53 1.11
CA VAL A 37 12.71 -1.08 0.15
C VAL A 37 11.31 -1.58 0.53
N VAL A 38 11.19 -2.82 1.01
CA VAL A 38 9.89 -3.36 1.48
C VAL A 38 9.39 -2.58 2.70
N PHE A 39 10.28 -2.28 3.65
CA PHE A 39 9.96 -1.54 4.86
C PHE A 39 9.59 -0.08 4.59
N GLU A 40 10.37 0.60 3.75
CA GLU A 40 10.07 1.96 3.29
C GLU A 40 8.76 2.00 2.50
N GLY A 41 8.50 0.99 1.66
CA GLY A 41 7.23 0.82 0.98
C GLY A 41 6.05 0.73 1.96
N LEU A 42 6.18 -0.06 3.03
CA LEU A 42 5.16 -0.16 4.08
C LEU A 42 4.91 1.18 4.78
N LEU A 43 5.97 1.92 5.11
CA LEU A 43 5.87 3.25 5.72
C LEU A 43 5.14 4.22 4.79
N ALA A 44 5.52 4.27 3.51
CA ALA A 44 4.87 5.12 2.52
C ALA A 44 3.38 4.81 2.36
N MET A 45 2.99 3.52 2.30
CA MET A 45 1.58 3.10 2.31
C MET A 45 0.83 3.62 3.55
N THR A 46 1.48 3.57 4.71
CA THR A 46 0.90 4.05 5.96
C THR A 46 0.66 5.56 5.91
N TYR A 47 1.62 6.35 5.40
CA TYR A 47 1.45 7.80 5.27
C TYR A 47 0.36 8.18 4.28
N ILE A 48 0.30 7.54 3.11
CA ILE A 48 -0.74 7.79 2.10
C ILE A 48 -2.13 7.51 2.66
N THR A 49 -2.28 6.41 3.41
CA THR A 49 -3.57 6.03 4.00
C THR A 49 -3.94 6.84 5.24
N LEU A 50 -3.00 7.59 5.81
CA LEU A 50 -3.25 8.54 6.89
C LEU A 50 -3.98 9.78 6.37
N GLU A 51 -3.68 10.20 5.14
CA GLU A 51 -4.39 11.28 4.45
C GLU A 51 -5.82 10.90 4.06
N ALA A 52 -6.12 9.60 3.92
CA ALA A 52 -7.48 9.11 3.64
C ALA A 52 -8.51 9.49 4.72
N LYS A 53 -8.08 9.96 5.90
CA LYS A 53 -8.98 10.48 6.94
C LYS A 53 -9.55 11.86 6.61
N TYR A 54 -8.90 12.61 5.72
CA TYR A 54 -9.22 14.00 5.40
C TYR A 54 -9.91 14.17 4.04
N ILE A 55 -10.09 13.08 3.30
CA ILE A 55 -10.79 13.00 2.00
C ILE A 55 -12.13 12.29 2.25
#